data_AF-A0A7C2YRE0-F1
#
_entry.id   AF-A0A7C2YRE0-F1
#
_cell.length_a   1.000
_cell.length_b   1.000
_cell.length_c   1.000
_cell.angle_alpha   90.00
_cell.angle_beta   90.00
_cell.angle_gamma   90.00
#
_symmetry.space_group_name_H-M   'P 1'
#
loop_
_entity.id
_entity.type
_entity.pdbx_description
1 polymer ?
#
loop_
_entity_poly.entity_id
_entity_poly.type
_entity_poly.pdbx_seq_one_letter_code
_entity_poly.pdbx_strand_id
1 'polypeptide(L)'
;MSVLKNFATGIGRVLKSPALILWVYSAGVLLALPLAHYLRGVLHGSFGASLVNENMRAGFDLSWYGEFSAGITGLGATFGPWVTGILPVLSNLQMLLDGQALRNSGSILLAGGTLLLLWTFFAGGILDRYANPDAPRARARFFFHCGEYFFPFLRLLVISLALYWAVFRWVANPLHGWVERATRDVTAERTVLLCTFAVYALTALLLALSAMVLDYARIAIVVEYRRSALFAFLRGVRFVLGNPLITSGLFLLLVLVGFVLLMGYAAVAPGPGQTTWGAVLAAFLVGQAFILARIVLKLWFLAAQTALFQAAQPVTFEAPTGAASSGSAQPERSPV
;
A
#
# COMPACT_ATOMS: atom_id res chain seq x y z
N MET A 1 5.23 -4.11 -25.38
CA MET A 1 5.18 -3.92 -23.91
C MET A 1 4.97 -5.27 -23.25
N SER A 2 6.01 -5.92 -22.69
CA SER A 2 5.90 -7.25 -22.08
C SER A 2 5.71 -7.16 -20.57
N VAL A 3 4.73 -7.88 -20.01
CA VAL A 3 4.45 -7.93 -18.56
C VAL A 3 5.67 -8.43 -17.78
N LEU A 4 6.26 -9.56 -18.21
CA LEU A 4 7.41 -10.19 -17.55
C LEU A 4 8.64 -9.29 -17.56
N LYS A 5 8.89 -8.57 -18.66
CA LYS A 5 10.02 -7.63 -18.74
C LYS A 5 9.89 -6.52 -17.70
N ASN A 6 8.70 -5.91 -17.58
CA ASN A 6 8.46 -4.82 -16.63
C ASN A 6 8.46 -5.31 -15.18
N PHE A 7 7.94 -6.50 -14.93
CA PHE A 7 8.03 -7.19 -13.65
C PHE A 7 9.49 -7.39 -13.22
N ALA A 8 10.33 -7.98 -14.09
CA ALA A 8 11.76 -8.18 -13.82
C ALA A 8 12.54 -6.86 -13.67
N THR A 9 12.19 -5.85 -14.48
CA THR A 9 12.79 -4.52 -14.39
C THR A 9 12.44 -3.86 -13.05
N GLY A 10 11.20 -4.03 -12.58
CA GLY A 10 10.73 -3.53 -11.30
C GLY A 10 11.57 -4.05 -10.13
N ILE A 11 11.76 -5.37 -10.02
CA ILE A 11 12.56 -5.94 -8.93
C ILE A 11 14.02 -5.50 -9.02
N GLY A 12 14.59 -5.42 -10.23
CA GLY A 12 15.95 -4.91 -10.44
C GLY A 12 16.12 -3.47 -9.95
N ARG A 13 15.12 -2.60 -10.15
CA ARG A 13 15.12 -1.21 -9.64
C ARG A 13 15.05 -1.15 -8.11
N VAL A 14 14.26 -2.03 -7.48
CA VAL A 14 14.15 -2.12 -6.01
C VAL A 14 15.47 -2.58 -5.38
N LEU A 15 16.06 -3.66 -5.90
CA LEU A 15 17.32 -4.22 -5.39
C LEU A 15 18.51 -3.26 -5.55
N LYS A 16 18.51 -2.43 -6.60
CA LYS A 16 19.50 -1.37 -6.79
C LYS A 16 19.34 -0.18 -5.82
N SER A 17 18.25 -0.12 -5.06
CA SER A 17 17.89 1.02 -4.20
C SER A 17 17.58 0.61 -2.75
N PRO A 18 18.50 -0.10 -2.05
CA PRO A 18 18.23 -0.64 -0.70
C PRO A 18 17.95 0.45 0.35
N ALA A 19 18.49 1.66 0.14
CA ALA A 19 18.22 2.81 1.00
C ALA A 19 16.71 3.15 1.09
N LEU A 20 15.93 2.92 0.03
CA LEU A 20 14.48 3.15 0.06
C LEU A 20 13.78 2.21 1.03
N ILE A 21 14.19 0.93 1.06
CA ILE A 21 13.66 -0.07 1.98
C ILE A 21 13.95 0.36 3.41
N LEU A 22 15.21 0.76 3.69
CA LEU A 22 15.62 1.21 5.01
C LEU A 22 14.82 2.44 5.46
N TRP A 23 14.68 3.47 4.62
CA TRP A 23 13.95 4.68 4.99
C TRP A 23 12.47 4.42 5.30
N VAL A 24 11.79 3.65 4.45
CA VAL A 24 10.38 3.29 4.67
C VAL A 24 10.24 2.43 5.94
N TYR A 25 11.12 1.46 6.14
CA TYR A 25 11.12 0.62 7.32
C TYR A 25 11.36 1.44 8.59
N SER A 26 12.41 2.26 8.62
CA SER A 26 12.74 3.13 9.77
C SER A 26 11.60 4.08 10.10
N ALA A 27 10.95 4.69 9.09
CA ALA A 27 9.83 5.59 9.33
C ALA A 27 8.61 4.82 9.90
N GLY A 28 8.36 3.60 9.43
CA GLY A 28 7.34 2.71 10.01
C GLY A 28 7.64 2.32 11.45
N VAL A 29 8.89 1.98 11.77
CA VAL A 29 9.32 1.66 13.14
C VAL A 29 9.17 2.88 14.05
N LEU A 30 9.63 4.05 13.63
CA LEU A 30 9.51 5.30 14.40
C LEU A 30 8.05 5.63 14.72
N LEU A 31 7.13 5.38 13.77
CA LEU A 31 5.70 5.53 14.01
C LEU A 31 5.13 4.45 14.95
N ALA A 32 5.61 3.21 14.84
CA ALA A 32 5.12 2.09 15.64
C ALA A 32 5.58 2.14 17.11
N LEU A 33 6.75 2.71 17.40
CA LEU A 33 7.32 2.79 18.76
C LEU A 33 6.38 3.43 19.80
N PRO A 34 5.81 4.64 19.60
CA PRO A 34 4.91 5.24 20.57
C PRO A 34 3.62 4.43 20.77
N LEU A 35 3.10 3.83 19.70
CA LEU A 35 1.91 2.97 19.78
C LEU A 35 2.20 1.69 20.57
N ALA A 36 3.36 1.06 20.33
CA ALA A 36 3.80 -0.11 21.06
C ALA A 36 4.04 0.21 22.54
N HIS A 37 4.60 1.38 22.86
CA HIS A 37 4.79 1.83 24.23
C HIS A 37 3.45 2.02 24.96
N TYR A 38 2.49 2.70 24.31
CA TYR A 38 1.14 2.85 24.83
C TYR A 38 0.47 1.48 25.08
N LEU A 39 0.52 0.58 24.10
CA LEU A 39 -0.11 -0.72 24.20
C LEU A 39 0.51 -1.58 25.30
N ARG A 40 1.84 -1.51 25.48
CA ARG A 40 2.55 -2.15 26.58
C ARG A 40 2.03 -1.67 27.94
N GLY A 41 1.80 -0.36 28.09
CA GLY A 41 1.24 0.22 29.32
C GLY A 41 -0.16 -0.33 29.64
N VAL A 42 -1.04 -0.37 28.64
CA VAL A 42 -2.40 -0.93 28.77
C VAL A 42 -2.37 -2.41 29.16
N LEU A 43 -1.54 -3.22 28.49
CA LEU A 43 -1.41 -4.65 28.78
C LEU A 43 -0.81 -4.91 30.17
N HIS A 44 0.26 -4.20 30.53
CA HIS A 44 0.90 -4.36 31.83
C HIS A 44 -0.02 -3.96 32.99
N GLY A 45 -0.84 -2.92 32.81
CA GLY A 45 -1.86 -2.53 33.79
C GLY A 45 -2.96 -3.58 33.95
N SER A 46 -3.29 -4.32 32.88
CA SER A 46 -4.33 -5.36 32.91
C SER A 46 -3.86 -6.71 33.45
N PHE A 47 -2.58 -7.06 33.28
CA PHE A 47 -2.06 -8.35 33.73
C PHE A 47 -1.99 -8.51 35.27
N GLY A 48 -1.85 -7.40 36.01
CA GLY A 48 -1.96 -7.39 37.48
C GLY A 48 -1.07 -8.42 38.21
N ALA A 49 -1.54 -8.94 39.34
CA ALA A 49 -0.89 -10.01 40.13
C ALA A 49 -1.31 -11.43 39.71
N SER A 50 -1.92 -11.58 38.53
CA SER A 50 -2.57 -12.81 38.07
C SER A 50 -1.63 -13.72 37.27
N LEU A 51 -1.96 -15.01 37.19
CA LEU A 51 -1.29 -16.02 36.36
C LEU A 51 -1.41 -15.76 34.84
N VAL A 52 -2.08 -14.66 34.44
CA VAL A 52 -2.26 -14.26 33.04
C VAL A 52 -0.93 -14.21 32.28
N ASN A 53 0.16 -13.76 32.89
CA ASN A 53 1.48 -13.73 32.24
C ASN A 53 1.98 -15.15 31.90
N GLU A 54 1.75 -16.12 32.79
CA GLU A 54 2.13 -17.52 32.58
C GLU A 54 1.23 -18.17 31.52
N ASN A 55 -0.09 -17.95 31.60
CA ASN A 55 -1.04 -18.44 30.61
C ASN A 55 -0.74 -17.88 29.21
N MET A 56 -0.52 -16.56 29.10
CA MET A 56 -0.21 -15.87 27.85
C MET A 56 1.09 -16.33 27.19
N ARG A 57 2.03 -16.89 27.96
CA ARG A 57 3.26 -17.53 27.42
C ARG A 57 2.99 -18.93 26.86
N ALA A 58 2.04 -19.65 27.42
CA ALA A 58 1.64 -20.98 26.95
C ALA A 58 0.66 -20.92 25.77
N GLY A 59 -0.16 -19.87 25.69
CA GLY A 59 -1.13 -19.63 24.62
C GLY A 59 -1.97 -18.39 24.88
N PHE A 60 -2.82 -17.99 23.95
CA PHE A 60 -3.64 -16.79 24.15
C PHE A 60 -4.76 -17.04 25.18
N ASP A 61 -4.77 -16.31 26.30
CA ASP A 61 -5.76 -16.45 27.37
C ASP A 61 -7.10 -15.78 26.97
N LEU A 62 -8.05 -16.58 26.50
CA LEU A 62 -9.36 -16.11 26.05
C LEU A 62 -10.26 -15.65 27.22
N SER A 63 -10.11 -16.22 28.41
CA SER A 63 -10.84 -15.82 29.61
C SER A 63 -10.48 -14.39 30.02
N TRP A 64 -9.18 -14.13 30.18
CA TRP A 64 -8.69 -12.78 30.45
C TRP A 64 -9.08 -11.81 29.33
N TYR A 65 -9.00 -12.24 28.06
CA TYR A 65 -9.35 -11.39 26.94
C TYR A 65 -10.82 -10.95 26.93
N GLY A 66 -11.74 -11.82 27.36
CA GLY A 66 -13.15 -11.46 27.50
C GLY A 66 -13.36 -10.29 28.46
N GLU A 67 -12.70 -10.31 29.61
CA GLU A 67 -12.74 -9.23 30.60
C GLU A 67 -12.02 -7.96 30.10
N PHE A 68 -10.84 -8.14 29.51
CA PHE A 68 -10.04 -7.05 28.94
C PHE A 68 -10.81 -6.30 27.85
N SER A 69 -11.38 -7.01 26.89
CA SER A 69 -12.08 -6.42 25.74
C SER A 69 -13.39 -5.73 26.12
N ALA A 70 -14.06 -6.17 27.19
CA ALA A 70 -15.29 -5.56 27.66
C ALA A 70 -15.09 -4.13 28.21
N GLY A 71 -13.94 -3.85 28.81
CA GLY A 71 -13.64 -2.55 29.45
C GLY A 71 -12.81 -1.58 28.62
N ILE A 72 -12.29 -2.00 27.46
CA ILE A 72 -11.27 -1.25 26.73
C ILE A 72 -11.82 -0.55 25.49
N THR A 73 -11.36 0.68 25.31
CA THR A 73 -11.70 1.52 24.17
C THR A 73 -10.43 2.03 23.48
N GLY A 74 -10.57 2.64 22.31
CA GLY A 74 -9.44 3.24 21.60
C GLY A 74 -8.46 2.22 21.05
N LEU A 75 -7.14 2.48 21.21
CA LEU A 75 -6.10 1.62 20.64
C LEU A 75 -6.03 0.23 21.32
N GLY A 76 -6.36 0.14 22.61
CA GLY A 76 -6.38 -1.15 23.32
C GLY A 76 -7.37 -2.14 22.71
N ALA A 77 -8.48 -1.65 22.14
CA ALA A 77 -9.50 -2.49 21.51
C ALA A 77 -9.01 -3.17 20.22
N THR A 78 -7.90 -2.69 19.64
CA THR A 78 -7.28 -3.36 18.49
C THR A 78 -6.48 -4.61 18.88
N PHE A 79 -6.18 -4.77 20.16
CA PHE A 79 -5.52 -5.96 20.67
C PHE A 79 -6.52 -7.09 20.81
N GLY A 80 -6.10 -8.29 20.39
CA GLY A 80 -6.91 -9.49 20.47
C GLY A 80 -6.20 -10.69 19.87
N PRO A 81 -6.83 -11.86 19.82
CA PRO A 81 -6.23 -13.08 19.29
C PRO A 81 -5.67 -12.91 17.86
N TRP A 82 -6.30 -12.02 17.09
CA TRP A 82 -5.93 -11.69 15.72
C TRP A 82 -4.64 -10.87 15.57
N VAL A 83 -3.91 -10.54 16.65
CA VAL A 83 -2.61 -9.83 16.55
C VAL A 83 -1.42 -10.76 16.29
N THR A 84 -1.63 -12.08 16.32
CA THR A 84 -0.58 -13.09 16.15
C THR A 84 -0.74 -13.89 14.85
N GLY A 85 0.38 -14.36 14.30
CA GLY A 85 0.38 -15.18 13.09
C GLY A 85 -0.05 -14.42 11.83
N ILE A 86 -0.82 -15.10 10.96
CA ILE A 86 -1.41 -14.55 9.73
C ILE A 86 -2.68 -13.71 9.98
N LEU A 87 -3.35 -13.93 11.11
CA LEU A 87 -4.64 -13.30 11.43
C LEU A 87 -4.64 -11.78 11.36
N PRO A 88 -3.56 -11.03 11.70
CA PRO A 88 -3.56 -9.57 11.57
C PRO A 88 -3.77 -9.11 10.14
N VAL A 89 -3.26 -9.87 9.17
CA VAL A 89 -3.40 -9.52 7.75
C VAL A 89 -4.83 -9.77 7.30
N LEU A 90 -5.40 -10.91 7.70
CA LEU A 90 -6.76 -11.29 7.33
C LEU A 90 -7.80 -10.41 8.00
N SER A 91 -7.63 -10.06 9.28
CA SER A 91 -8.54 -9.17 10.01
C SER A 91 -8.51 -7.75 9.45
N ASN A 92 -7.33 -7.23 9.09
CA ASN A 92 -7.22 -5.93 8.43
C ASN A 92 -7.88 -5.93 7.03
N LEU A 93 -7.73 -7.03 6.28
CA LEU A 93 -8.39 -7.18 4.97
C LEU A 93 -9.92 -7.25 5.14
N GLN A 94 -10.39 -8.01 6.11
CA GLN A 94 -11.81 -8.12 6.45
C GLN A 94 -12.37 -6.76 6.88
N MET A 95 -11.72 -6.06 7.81
CA MET A 95 -12.11 -4.71 8.24
C MET A 95 -12.18 -3.71 7.08
N LEU A 96 -11.28 -3.84 6.10
CA LEU A 96 -11.32 -3.05 4.88
C LEU A 96 -12.54 -3.42 4.03
N LEU A 97 -12.75 -4.71 3.74
CA LEU A 97 -13.85 -5.20 2.91
C LEU A 97 -15.24 -4.94 3.52
N ASP A 98 -15.34 -4.94 4.84
CA ASP A 98 -16.57 -4.60 5.56
C ASP A 98 -16.80 -3.08 5.64
N GLY A 99 -15.86 -2.26 5.16
CA GLY A 99 -15.93 -0.80 5.26
C GLY A 99 -15.88 -0.29 6.70
N GLN A 100 -15.42 -1.11 7.65
CA GLN A 100 -15.35 -0.77 9.08
C GLN A 100 -14.09 0.00 9.45
N ALA A 101 -13.08 0.03 8.56
CA ALA A 101 -11.82 0.74 8.79
C ALA A 101 -12.00 2.22 9.22
N LEU A 102 -13.06 2.89 8.74
CA LEU A 102 -13.37 4.28 9.06
C LEU A 102 -14.34 4.46 10.24
N ARG A 103 -14.94 3.37 10.75
CA ARG A 103 -15.90 3.40 11.88
C ARG A 103 -15.22 3.24 13.25
N ASN A 104 -13.91 3.03 13.24
CA ASN A 104 -13.09 2.79 14.42
C ASN A 104 -12.84 4.05 15.24
N SER A 105 -12.34 3.87 16.49
CA SER A 105 -12.03 4.97 17.41
C SER A 105 -11.07 6.00 16.80
N GLY A 106 -11.19 7.27 17.22
CA GLY A 106 -10.41 8.39 16.69
C GLY A 106 -8.88 8.21 16.73
N SER A 107 -8.36 7.44 17.68
CA SER A 107 -6.93 7.12 17.78
C SER A 107 -6.42 6.22 16.65
N ILE A 108 -7.23 5.26 16.19
CA ILE A 108 -6.91 4.39 15.04
C ILE A 108 -6.91 5.21 13.76
N LEU A 109 -7.90 6.11 13.61
CA LEU A 109 -7.98 7.04 12.49
C LEU A 109 -6.77 7.97 12.44
N LEU A 110 -6.33 8.47 13.60
CA LEU A 110 -5.13 9.31 13.70
C LEU A 110 -3.87 8.54 13.30
N ALA A 111 -3.65 7.34 13.84
CA ALA A 111 -2.49 6.51 13.50
C ALA A 111 -2.48 6.12 12.01
N GLY A 112 -3.63 5.69 11.48
CA GLY A 112 -3.80 5.38 10.05
C GLY A 112 -3.59 6.61 9.17
N GLY A 113 -4.13 7.78 9.56
CA GLY A 113 -3.94 9.05 8.88
C GLY A 113 -2.47 9.47 8.83
N THR A 114 -1.75 9.39 9.94
CA THR A 114 -0.31 9.68 9.99
C THR A 114 0.47 8.74 9.07
N LEU A 115 0.14 7.43 9.07
CA LEU A 115 0.77 6.46 8.18
C LEU A 115 0.50 6.78 6.70
N LEU A 116 -0.74 7.17 6.36
CA LEU A 116 -1.11 7.56 5.00
C LEU A 116 -0.36 8.83 4.55
N LEU A 117 -0.23 9.83 5.41
CA LEU A 117 0.53 11.06 5.12
C LEU A 117 2.02 10.77 4.94
N LEU A 118 2.59 9.96 5.81
CA LEU A 118 3.99 9.53 5.72
C LEU A 118 4.25 8.78 4.42
N TRP A 119 3.36 7.85 4.05
CA TRP A 119 3.44 7.13 2.78
C TRP A 119 3.30 8.06 1.58
N THR A 120 2.38 9.03 1.65
CA THR A 120 2.14 10.04 0.60
C THR A 120 3.39 10.90 0.38
N PHE A 121 4.07 11.29 1.45
CA PHE A 121 5.34 12.02 1.39
C PHE A 121 6.45 11.19 0.74
N PHE A 122 6.70 9.97 1.23
CA PHE A 122 7.75 9.12 0.68
C PHE A 122 7.49 8.68 -0.76
N ALA A 123 6.23 8.53 -1.17
CA ALA A 123 5.88 8.12 -2.52
C ALA A 123 6.48 9.05 -3.59
N GLY A 124 6.61 10.36 -3.31
CA GLY A 124 7.18 11.34 -4.25
C GLY A 124 8.62 11.01 -4.64
N GLY A 125 9.51 10.93 -3.64
CA GLY A 125 10.91 10.59 -3.87
C GLY A 125 11.13 9.16 -4.34
N ILE A 126 10.28 8.20 -3.92
CA ILE A 126 10.35 6.81 -4.39
C ILE A 126 10.04 6.74 -5.89
N LEU A 127 8.97 7.42 -6.33
CA LEU A 127 8.59 7.44 -7.74
C LEU A 127 9.58 8.21 -8.60
N ASP A 128 10.16 9.33 -8.14
CA ASP A 128 11.26 9.99 -8.87
C ASP A 128 12.44 9.04 -9.07
N ARG A 129 12.82 8.28 -8.02
CA ARG A 129 13.93 7.32 -8.10
C ARG A 129 13.69 6.22 -9.13
N TYR A 130 12.45 5.77 -9.29
CA TYR A 130 12.10 4.75 -10.28
C TYR A 130 11.85 5.33 -11.67
N ALA A 131 11.39 6.57 -11.78
CA ALA A 131 11.21 7.26 -13.04
C ALA A 131 12.57 7.63 -13.66
N ASN A 132 13.54 8.03 -12.85
CA ASN A 132 14.85 8.52 -13.28
C ASN A 132 15.99 7.61 -12.74
N PRO A 133 16.15 6.37 -13.27
CA PRO A 133 17.11 5.41 -12.73
C PRO A 133 18.58 5.82 -12.91
N ASP A 134 18.88 6.63 -13.92
CA ASP A 134 20.24 7.09 -14.28
C ASP A 134 20.66 8.35 -13.53
N ALA A 135 19.73 8.99 -12.82
CA ALA A 135 20.01 10.18 -12.05
C ALA A 135 20.89 9.90 -10.80
N PRO A 136 21.67 10.90 -10.34
CA PRO A 136 22.46 10.77 -9.12
C PRO A 136 21.62 10.38 -7.91
N ARG A 137 22.09 9.39 -7.15
CA ARG A 137 21.38 8.81 -5.99
C ARG A 137 21.53 9.63 -4.71
N ALA A 138 21.54 10.96 -4.81
CA ALA A 138 21.70 11.85 -3.67
C ALA A 138 20.48 11.81 -2.72
N ARG A 139 20.75 11.87 -1.41
CA ARG A 139 19.70 11.97 -0.37
C ARG A 139 18.91 13.27 -0.49
N ALA A 140 19.60 14.38 -0.77
CA ALA A 140 18.97 15.69 -0.93
C ALA A 140 17.92 15.68 -2.06
N ARG A 141 18.24 15.08 -3.21
CA ARG A 141 17.29 14.91 -4.32
C ARG A 141 16.04 14.11 -3.90
N PHE A 142 16.23 13.02 -3.15
CA PHE A 142 15.10 12.21 -2.69
C PHE A 142 14.12 13.02 -1.83
N PHE A 143 14.62 13.67 -0.77
CA PHE A 143 13.76 14.45 0.12
C PHE A 143 13.18 15.71 -0.54
N PHE A 144 13.91 16.30 -1.50
CA PHE A 144 13.39 17.39 -2.32
C PHE A 144 12.13 16.94 -3.09
N HIS A 145 12.20 15.81 -3.81
CA HIS A 145 11.04 15.30 -4.55
C HIS A 145 9.94 14.71 -3.66
N CYS A 146 10.26 14.25 -2.44
CA CYS A 146 9.23 13.95 -1.45
C CYS A 146 8.38 15.19 -1.11
N GLY A 147 9.02 16.35 -0.94
CA GLY A 147 8.32 17.62 -0.68
C GLY A 147 7.62 18.18 -1.92
N GLU A 148 8.27 18.16 -3.08
CA GLU A 148 7.73 18.71 -4.34
C GLU A 148 6.42 18.05 -4.75
N TYR A 149 6.35 16.72 -4.67
CA TYR A 149 5.16 15.95 -5.05
C TYR A 149 4.16 15.73 -3.90
N PHE A 150 4.45 16.20 -2.69
CA PHE A 150 3.60 15.97 -1.51
C PHE A 150 2.17 16.48 -1.72
N PHE A 151 2.00 17.74 -2.12
CA PHE A 151 0.67 18.35 -2.28
C PHE A 151 -0.14 17.77 -3.46
N PRO A 152 0.44 17.55 -4.66
CA PRO A 152 -0.24 16.81 -5.71
C PRO A 152 -0.73 15.43 -5.24
N PHE A 153 0.10 14.69 -4.50
CA PHE A 153 -0.28 13.38 -3.96
C PHE A 153 -1.29 13.47 -2.82
N LEU A 154 -1.25 14.51 -2.00
CA LEU A 154 -2.24 14.76 -0.94
C LEU A 154 -3.63 15.00 -1.55
N ARG A 155 -3.72 15.79 -2.62
CA ARG A 155 -4.97 15.98 -3.37
C ARG A 155 -5.46 14.66 -3.97
N LEU A 156 -4.54 13.87 -4.51
CA LEU A 156 -4.88 12.55 -5.04
C LEU A 156 -5.28 11.55 -3.94
N LEU A 157 -4.72 11.67 -2.74
CA LEU A 157 -5.12 10.90 -1.56
C LEU A 157 -6.57 11.23 -1.20
N VAL A 158 -6.96 12.51 -1.18
CA VAL A 158 -8.37 12.90 -0.96
C VAL A 158 -9.29 12.31 -2.02
N ILE A 159 -8.90 12.36 -3.30
CA ILE A 159 -9.65 11.73 -4.39
C ILE A 159 -9.76 10.21 -4.15
N SER A 160 -8.68 9.55 -3.71
CA SER A 160 -8.70 8.11 -3.43
C SER A 160 -9.64 7.73 -2.28
N LEU A 161 -9.65 8.52 -1.21
CA LEU A 161 -10.54 8.30 -0.06
C LEU A 161 -12.00 8.49 -0.47
N ALA A 162 -12.29 9.53 -1.25
CA ALA A 162 -13.63 9.77 -1.78
C ALA A 162 -14.08 8.63 -2.71
N LEU A 163 -13.19 8.11 -3.56
CA LEU A 163 -13.47 7.01 -4.46
C LEU A 163 -13.74 5.70 -3.71
N TYR A 164 -12.93 5.36 -2.70
CA TYR A 164 -13.17 4.17 -1.88
C TYR A 164 -14.45 4.30 -1.06
N TRP A 165 -14.70 5.47 -0.48
CA TRP A 165 -15.96 5.76 0.22
C TRP A 165 -17.17 5.57 -0.71
N ALA A 166 -17.10 6.07 -1.95
CA ALA A 166 -18.13 5.89 -2.97
C ALA A 166 -18.39 4.41 -3.29
N VAL A 167 -17.33 3.60 -3.46
CA VAL A 167 -17.46 2.15 -3.70
C VAL A 167 -18.22 1.48 -2.54
N PHE A 168 -17.87 1.77 -1.29
CA PHE A 168 -18.58 1.19 -0.16
C PHE A 168 -20.02 1.71 -0.03
N ARG A 169 -20.21 3.02 -0.16
CA ARG A 169 -21.50 3.69 0.07
C ARG A 169 -22.56 3.35 -0.98
N TRP A 170 -22.15 3.18 -2.24
CA TRP A 170 -23.07 3.01 -3.37
C TRP A 170 -23.06 1.61 -3.96
N VAL A 171 -22.01 0.81 -3.76
CA VAL A 171 -21.94 -0.54 -4.30
C VAL A 171 -21.94 -1.58 -3.18
N ALA A 172 -20.93 -1.60 -2.32
CA ALA A 172 -20.76 -2.70 -1.36
C ALA A 172 -21.90 -2.76 -0.33
N ASN A 173 -22.26 -1.65 0.32
CA ASN A 173 -23.28 -1.65 1.38
C ASN A 173 -24.69 -1.99 0.84
N PRO A 174 -25.17 -1.40 -0.27
CA PRO A 174 -26.46 -1.80 -0.84
C PRO A 174 -26.49 -3.26 -1.28
N LEU A 175 -25.38 -3.78 -1.84
CA LEU A 175 -25.30 -5.15 -2.32
C LEU A 175 -25.30 -6.16 -1.15
N HIS A 176 -24.56 -5.89 -0.07
CA HIS A 176 -24.64 -6.69 1.16
C HIS A 176 -26.05 -6.70 1.73
N GLY A 177 -26.70 -5.53 1.86
CA GLY A 177 -28.06 -5.44 2.37
C GLY A 177 -29.11 -6.07 1.43
N TRP A 178 -28.81 -6.18 0.13
CA TRP A 178 -29.65 -6.94 -0.81
C TRP A 178 -29.45 -8.45 -0.64
N VAL A 179 -28.20 -8.92 -0.56
CA VAL A 179 -27.90 -10.34 -0.31
C VAL A 179 -28.52 -10.80 1.01
N GLU A 180 -28.32 -10.07 2.10
CA GLU A 180 -28.87 -10.41 3.42
C GLU A 180 -30.40 -10.59 3.38
N ARG A 181 -31.11 -9.71 2.66
CA ARG A 181 -32.56 -9.83 2.46
C ARG A 181 -32.93 -11.02 1.58
N ALA A 182 -32.19 -11.27 0.51
CA ALA A 182 -32.45 -12.35 -0.43
C ALA A 182 -32.12 -13.74 0.15
N THR A 183 -31.17 -13.82 1.07
CA THR A 183 -30.72 -15.07 1.68
C THR A 183 -31.37 -15.35 3.04
N ARG A 184 -32.22 -14.46 3.55
CA ARG A 184 -32.83 -14.58 4.88
C ARG A 184 -33.60 -15.89 5.09
N ASP A 185 -34.28 -16.36 4.05
CA ASP A 185 -35.12 -17.56 4.10
C ASP A 185 -34.45 -18.79 3.44
N VAL A 186 -33.18 -18.68 3.06
CA VAL A 186 -32.44 -19.75 2.39
C VAL A 186 -31.76 -20.63 3.42
N THR A 187 -32.25 -21.86 3.58
CA THR A 187 -31.67 -22.86 4.49
C THR A 187 -30.37 -23.47 3.97
N ALA A 188 -30.06 -23.30 2.68
CA ALA A 188 -28.82 -23.79 2.08
C ALA A 188 -27.64 -22.86 2.38
N GLU A 189 -26.82 -23.23 3.36
CA GLU A 189 -25.61 -22.51 3.78
C GLU A 189 -24.67 -22.18 2.61
N ARG A 190 -24.53 -23.12 1.65
CA ARG A 190 -23.69 -22.95 0.45
C ARG A 190 -24.12 -21.74 -0.40
N THR A 191 -25.42 -21.51 -0.53
CA THR A 191 -25.94 -20.41 -1.34
C THR A 191 -25.65 -19.07 -0.67
N VAL A 192 -25.86 -18.99 0.64
CA VAL A 192 -25.51 -17.80 1.43
C VAL A 192 -24.03 -17.49 1.30
N LEU A 193 -23.17 -18.50 1.46
CA LEU A 193 -21.72 -18.34 1.35
C LEU A 193 -21.29 -17.86 -0.04
N LEU A 194 -21.85 -18.45 -1.11
CA LEU A 194 -21.49 -18.08 -2.48
C LEU A 194 -21.94 -16.65 -2.83
N CYS A 195 -23.14 -16.25 -2.40
CA CYS A 195 -23.62 -14.88 -2.59
C CYS A 195 -22.74 -13.87 -1.84
N THR A 196 -22.43 -14.13 -0.57
CA THR A 196 -21.55 -13.26 0.23
C THR A 196 -20.15 -13.18 -0.38
N PHE A 197 -19.58 -14.31 -0.81
CA PHE A 197 -18.29 -14.34 -1.49
C PHE A 197 -18.31 -13.52 -2.79
N ALA A 198 -19.38 -13.61 -3.58
CA ALA A 198 -19.53 -12.83 -4.81
C ALA A 198 -19.55 -11.32 -4.53
N VAL A 199 -20.23 -10.88 -3.47
CA VAL A 199 -20.24 -9.47 -3.04
C VAL A 199 -18.85 -9.00 -2.63
N TYR A 200 -18.14 -9.79 -1.81
CA TYR A 200 -16.77 -9.48 -1.42
C TYR A 200 -15.81 -9.46 -2.61
N ALA A 201 -15.93 -10.41 -3.53
CA ALA A 201 -15.12 -10.47 -4.73
C ALA A 201 -15.35 -9.26 -5.64
N LEU A 202 -16.60 -8.84 -5.85
CA LEU A 202 -16.92 -7.64 -6.61
C LEU A 202 -16.38 -6.37 -5.93
N THR A 203 -16.52 -6.27 -4.61
CA THR A 203 -15.99 -5.14 -3.83
C THR A 203 -14.47 -5.07 -3.96
N ALA A 204 -13.77 -6.20 -3.77
CA ALA A 204 -12.33 -6.30 -3.92
C ALA A 204 -11.87 -5.92 -5.35
N LEU A 205 -12.61 -6.35 -6.38
CA LEU A 205 -12.33 -6.01 -7.78
C LEU A 205 -12.42 -4.49 -8.02
N LEU A 206 -13.48 -3.85 -7.55
CA LEU A 206 -13.66 -2.40 -7.70
C LEU A 206 -12.60 -1.60 -6.96
N LEU A 207 -12.22 -2.03 -5.76
CA LEU A 207 -11.11 -1.42 -5.00
C LEU A 207 -9.77 -1.63 -5.71
N ALA A 208 -9.51 -2.81 -6.27
CA ALA A 208 -8.29 -3.10 -7.01
C ALA A 208 -8.17 -2.24 -8.28
N LEU A 209 -9.25 -2.11 -9.06
CA LEU A 209 -9.29 -1.23 -10.23
C LEU A 209 -9.07 0.23 -9.84
N SER A 210 -9.72 0.69 -8.78
CA SER A 210 -9.55 2.04 -8.25
C SER A 210 -8.11 2.30 -7.80
N ALA A 211 -7.52 1.36 -7.05
CA ALA A 211 -6.13 1.42 -6.62
C ALA A 211 -5.16 1.48 -7.81
N MET A 212 -5.38 0.64 -8.83
CA MET A 212 -4.56 0.61 -10.04
C MET A 212 -4.60 1.95 -10.79
N VAL A 213 -5.79 2.52 -10.98
CA VAL A 213 -5.96 3.86 -11.60
C VAL A 213 -5.20 4.93 -10.81
N LEU A 214 -5.31 4.93 -9.48
CA LEU A 214 -4.65 5.89 -8.61
C LEU A 214 -3.13 5.74 -8.60
N ASP A 215 -2.62 4.51 -8.68
CA ASP A 215 -1.18 4.25 -8.78
C ASP A 215 -0.63 4.82 -10.09
N TYR A 216 -1.29 4.59 -11.23
CA TYR A 216 -0.89 5.19 -12.50
C TYR A 216 -1.06 6.71 -12.52
N ALA A 217 -2.03 7.26 -11.81
CA ALA A 217 -2.15 8.71 -11.64
C ALA A 217 -0.94 9.29 -10.88
N ARG A 218 -0.47 8.64 -9.81
CA ARG A 218 0.76 9.06 -9.11
C ARG A 218 1.98 9.00 -10.02
N ILE A 219 2.10 7.92 -10.81
CA ILE A 219 3.19 7.76 -11.77
C ILE A 219 3.14 8.87 -12.84
N ALA A 220 1.95 9.19 -13.37
CA ALA A 220 1.78 10.23 -14.37
C ALA A 220 2.17 11.63 -13.84
N ILE A 221 1.88 11.95 -12.57
CA ILE A 221 2.33 13.20 -11.94
C ILE A 221 3.84 13.36 -12.00
N VAL A 222 4.58 12.29 -11.69
CA VAL A 222 6.04 12.32 -11.61
C VAL A 222 6.67 12.26 -13.00
N VAL A 223 6.24 11.34 -13.85
CA VAL A 223 6.83 11.14 -15.18
C VAL A 223 6.49 12.28 -16.13
N GLU A 224 5.26 12.81 -16.09
CA GLU A 224 4.80 13.89 -16.99
C GLU A 224 4.87 15.29 -16.31
N TYR A 225 5.49 15.41 -15.12
CA TYR A 225 5.58 16.65 -14.32
C TYR A 225 4.26 17.42 -14.15
N ARG A 226 3.13 16.70 -14.02
CA ARG A 226 1.80 17.32 -13.90
C ARG A 226 1.49 17.73 -12.47
N ARG A 227 1.13 19.01 -12.28
CA ARG A 227 0.71 19.56 -10.96
C ARG A 227 -0.78 19.34 -10.61
N SER A 228 -1.64 19.05 -11.60
CA SER A 228 -3.08 18.86 -11.38
C SER A 228 -3.43 17.39 -11.12
N ALA A 229 -3.96 17.12 -9.92
CA ALA A 229 -4.36 15.77 -9.49
C ALA A 229 -5.53 15.20 -10.31
N LEU A 230 -6.49 16.02 -10.73
CA LEU A 230 -7.64 15.56 -11.52
C LEU A 230 -7.21 15.12 -12.93
N PHE A 231 -6.37 15.90 -13.61
CA PHE A 231 -5.86 15.51 -14.92
C PHE A 231 -4.96 14.27 -14.83
N ALA A 232 -4.17 14.14 -13.76
CA ALA A 232 -3.41 12.93 -13.49
C ALA A 232 -4.31 11.70 -13.24
N PHE A 233 -5.40 11.86 -12.49
CA PHE A 233 -6.39 10.82 -12.30
C PHE A 233 -7.01 10.36 -13.62
N LEU A 234 -7.49 11.30 -14.44
CA LEU A 234 -8.03 11.00 -15.78
C LEU A 234 -6.99 10.34 -16.68
N ARG A 235 -5.73 10.74 -16.58
CA ARG A 235 -4.62 10.11 -17.31
C ARG A 235 -4.40 8.66 -16.86
N GLY A 236 -4.50 8.39 -15.56
CA GLY A 236 -4.49 7.04 -14.98
C GLY A 236 -5.64 6.19 -15.51
N VAL A 237 -6.87 6.72 -15.47
CA VAL A 237 -8.07 6.06 -16.03
C VAL A 237 -7.87 5.72 -17.50
N ARG A 238 -7.47 6.71 -18.31
CA ARG A 238 -7.22 6.53 -19.75
C ARG A 238 -6.14 5.49 -20.03
N PHE A 239 -5.09 5.46 -19.20
CA PHE A 239 -4.01 4.48 -19.36
C PHE A 239 -4.48 3.05 -19.09
N VAL A 240 -5.21 2.85 -17.99
CA VAL A 240 -5.78 1.56 -17.61
C VAL A 240 -6.78 1.07 -18.65
N LEU A 241 -7.73 1.91 -19.06
CA LEU A 241 -8.75 1.55 -20.05
C LEU A 241 -8.18 1.36 -21.46
N GLY A 242 -7.09 2.05 -21.81
CA GLY A 242 -6.39 1.87 -23.07
C GLY A 242 -5.52 0.61 -23.12
N ASN A 243 -5.11 0.05 -21.97
CA ASN A 243 -4.25 -1.13 -21.89
C ASN A 243 -4.69 -2.11 -20.78
N PRO A 244 -5.96 -2.57 -20.78
CA PRO A 244 -6.53 -3.29 -19.63
C PRO A 244 -5.81 -4.63 -19.39
N LEU A 245 -5.55 -5.40 -20.45
CA LEU A 245 -4.91 -6.72 -20.33
C LEU A 245 -3.49 -6.63 -19.76
N ILE A 246 -2.69 -5.67 -20.20
CA ILE A 246 -1.29 -5.55 -19.79
C ILE A 246 -1.19 -4.97 -18.37
N THR A 247 -2.01 -3.97 -18.05
CA THR A 247 -2.03 -3.34 -16.72
C THR A 247 -2.58 -4.29 -15.66
N SER A 248 -3.72 -4.93 -15.93
CA SER A 248 -4.30 -5.95 -15.05
C SER A 248 -3.41 -7.19 -14.96
N GLY A 249 -2.78 -7.64 -16.05
CA GLY A 249 -1.87 -8.78 -16.04
C GLY A 249 -0.65 -8.54 -15.13
N LEU A 250 -0.05 -7.34 -15.19
CA LEU A 250 1.05 -6.97 -14.30
C LEU A 250 0.59 -6.86 -12.84
N PHE A 251 -0.57 -6.23 -12.61
CA PHE A 251 -1.15 -6.09 -11.28
C PHE A 251 -1.44 -7.47 -10.64
N LEU A 252 -2.11 -8.36 -11.38
CA LEU A 252 -2.43 -9.72 -10.92
C LEU A 252 -1.16 -10.55 -10.65
N LEU A 253 -0.13 -10.43 -11.48
CA LEU A 253 1.14 -11.12 -11.25
C LEU A 253 1.79 -10.67 -9.92
N LEU A 254 1.79 -9.38 -9.64
CA LEU A 254 2.33 -8.84 -8.39
C LEU A 254 1.45 -9.18 -7.17
N VAL A 255 0.12 -9.19 -7.34
CA VAL A 255 -0.81 -9.67 -6.31
C VAL A 255 -0.56 -11.15 -6.01
N LEU A 256 -0.33 -11.98 -7.03
CA LEU A 256 0.01 -13.39 -6.87
C LEU A 256 1.30 -13.57 -6.06
N VAL A 257 2.35 -12.78 -6.35
CA VAL A 257 3.57 -12.77 -5.52
C VAL A 257 3.26 -12.39 -4.07
N GLY A 258 2.40 -11.40 -3.85
CA GLY A 258 1.95 -11.02 -2.51
C GLY A 258 1.18 -12.13 -1.80
N PHE A 259 0.34 -12.86 -2.52
CA PHE A 259 -0.37 -14.03 -2.00
C PHE A 259 0.58 -15.16 -1.64
N VAL A 260 1.55 -15.49 -2.50
CA VAL A 260 2.60 -16.49 -2.22
C VAL A 260 3.42 -16.09 -1.00
N LEU A 261 3.80 -14.82 -0.89
CA LEU A 261 4.51 -14.28 0.29
C LEU A 261 3.66 -14.44 1.56
N LEU A 262 2.35 -14.16 1.49
CA LEU A 262 1.43 -14.32 2.61
C LEU A 262 1.29 -15.79 3.03
N MET A 263 1.16 -16.72 2.07
CA MET A 263 1.09 -18.15 2.35
C MET A 263 2.40 -18.68 2.95
N GLY A 264 3.54 -18.25 2.42
CA GLY A 264 4.86 -18.57 2.97
C GLY A 264 5.02 -18.08 4.41
N TYR A 265 4.54 -16.86 4.70
CA TYR A 265 4.49 -16.36 6.08
C TYR A 265 3.52 -17.20 6.94
N ALA A 266 2.33 -17.54 6.46
CA ALA A 266 1.36 -18.36 7.20
C ALA A 266 1.95 -19.70 7.67
N ALA A 267 2.78 -20.32 6.83
CA ALA A 267 3.41 -21.61 7.12
C ALA A 267 4.51 -21.53 8.20
N VAL A 268 5.13 -20.36 8.38
CA VAL A 268 6.28 -20.16 9.28
C VAL A 268 5.90 -19.27 10.49
N ALA A 269 4.77 -18.58 10.42
CA ALA A 269 4.37 -17.61 11.42
C ALA A 269 4.14 -18.31 12.78
N PRO A 270 4.86 -17.91 13.83
CA PRO A 270 4.74 -18.54 15.12
C PRO A 270 3.41 -18.20 15.78
N GLY A 271 2.83 -19.19 16.44
CA GLY A 271 1.62 -19.05 17.24
C GLY A 271 1.85 -18.29 18.57
N PRO A 272 0.78 -18.07 19.35
CA PRO A 272 0.81 -17.29 20.59
C PRO A 272 1.55 -17.98 21.77
N GLY A 273 1.90 -19.27 21.68
CA GLY A 273 2.54 -20.00 22.77
C GLY A 273 4.07 -20.01 22.67
N GLN A 274 4.73 -18.95 23.16
CA GLN A 274 6.19 -18.86 23.18
C GLN A 274 6.72 -18.77 24.62
N THR A 275 7.27 -19.89 25.09
CA THR A 275 7.74 -20.04 26.47
C THR A 275 9.23 -19.75 26.64
N THR A 276 10.02 -19.82 25.57
CA THR A 276 11.48 -19.65 25.59
C THR A 276 11.89 -18.33 24.94
N TRP A 277 12.90 -17.66 25.51
CA TRP A 277 13.46 -16.41 24.94
C TRP A 277 13.89 -16.55 23.48
N GLY A 278 14.50 -17.68 23.11
CA GLY A 278 14.88 -17.97 21.73
C GLY A 278 13.69 -18.05 20.77
N ALA A 279 12.55 -18.60 21.22
CA ALA A 279 11.32 -18.62 20.42
C ALA A 279 10.80 -17.19 20.20
N VAL A 280 10.76 -16.37 21.26
CA VAL A 280 10.35 -14.95 21.20
C VAL A 280 11.21 -14.17 20.21
N LEU A 281 12.53 -14.36 20.25
CA LEU A 281 13.44 -13.71 19.31
C LEU A 281 13.21 -14.21 17.88
N ALA A 282 13.05 -15.52 17.67
CA ALA A 282 12.78 -16.08 16.34
C ALA A 282 11.47 -15.53 15.76
N ALA A 283 10.41 -15.44 16.57
CA ALA A 283 9.14 -14.87 16.16
C ALA A 283 9.22 -13.39 15.79
N PHE A 284 9.97 -12.63 16.58
CA PHE A 284 10.26 -11.24 16.26
C PHE A 284 10.99 -11.14 14.91
N LEU A 285 12.03 -11.94 14.69
CA LEU A 285 12.80 -11.93 13.44
C LEU A 285 11.95 -12.33 12.22
N VAL A 286 11.11 -13.37 12.35
CA VAL A 286 10.17 -13.78 11.30
C VAL A 286 9.18 -12.64 10.99
N GLY A 287 8.66 -11.97 12.01
CA GLY A 287 7.80 -10.80 11.86
C GLY A 287 8.50 -9.64 11.13
N GLN A 288 9.74 -9.32 11.51
CA GLN A 288 10.51 -8.25 10.83
C GLN A 288 10.84 -8.60 9.39
N ALA A 289 11.21 -9.85 9.11
CA ALA A 289 11.45 -10.33 7.75
C ALA A 289 10.19 -10.19 6.88
N PHE A 290 9.02 -10.53 7.41
CA PHE A 290 7.74 -10.36 6.72
C PHE A 290 7.41 -8.89 6.44
N ILE A 291 7.64 -7.98 7.41
CA ILE A 291 7.45 -6.54 7.21
C ILE A 291 8.36 -6.02 6.09
N LEU A 292 9.65 -6.39 6.11
CA LEU A 292 10.60 -6.01 5.06
C LEU A 292 10.18 -6.56 3.69
N ALA A 293 9.75 -7.83 3.62
CA ALA A 293 9.26 -8.43 2.39
C ALA A 293 8.03 -7.70 1.83
N ARG A 294 7.10 -7.27 2.71
CA ARG A 294 5.95 -6.44 2.31
C ARG A 294 6.37 -5.06 1.79
N ILE A 295 7.37 -4.43 2.39
CA ILE A 295 7.93 -3.16 1.90
C ILE A 295 8.55 -3.36 0.50
N VAL A 296 9.37 -4.40 0.33
CA VAL A 296 9.97 -4.77 -0.97
C VAL A 296 8.89 -4.99 -2.02
N LEU A 297 7.84 -5.74 -1.70
CA LEU A 297 6.72 -5.97 -2.60
C LEU A 297 6.01 -4.67 -2.99
N LYS A 298 5.73 -3.80 -2.02
CA LYS A 298 5.08 -2.50 -2.29
C LYS A 298 5.94 -1.60 -3.18
N LEU A 299 7.25 -1.59 -2.95
CA LEU A 299 8.22 -0.88 -3.79
C LEU A 299 8.31 -1.50 -5.19
N TRP A 300 8.20 -2.82 -5.30
CA TRP A 300 8.19 -3.54 -6.56
C TRP A 300 6.95 -3.20 -7.39
N PHE A 301 5.78 -3.11 -6.76
CA PHE A 301 4.55 -2.62 -7.41
C PHE A 301 4.78 -1.28 -8.09
N LEU A 302 5.29 -0.29 -7.35
CA LEU A 302 5.57 1.04 -7.89
C LEU A 302 6.60 0.99 -9.01
N ALA A 303 7.74 0.31 -8.80
CA ALA A 303 8.81 0.25 -9.79
C ALA A 303 8.40 -0.42 -11.10
N ALA A 304 7.65 -1.53 -11.04
CA ALA A 304 7.18 -2.27 -12.19
C ALA A 304 6.11 -1.50 -12.97
N GLN A 305 5.16 -0.87 -12.27
CA GLN A 305 4.14 -0.03 -12.90
C GLN A 305 4.76 1.22 -13.55
N THR A 306 5.77 1.84 -12.92
CA THR A 306 6.53 2.95 -13.53
C THR A 306 7.23 2.50 -14.81
N ALA A 307 7.92 1.35 -14.79
CA ALA A 307 8.57 0.80 -15.97
C ALA A 307 7.57 0.54 -17.11
N LEU A 308 6.40 -0.04 -16.79
CA LEU A 308 5.35 -0.29 -17.77
C LEU A 308 4.78 1.01 -18.35
N PHE A 309 4.55 2.03 -17.51
CA PHE A 309 4.04 3.33 -17.95
C PHE A 309 5.03 4.05 -18.88
N GLN A 310 6.32 4.04 -18.55
CA GLN A 310 7.38 4.60 -19.39
C GLN A 310 7.50 3.86 -20.73
N ALA A 311 7.43 2.52 -20.71
CA ALA A 311 7.48 1.71 -21.93
C ALA A 311 6.26 1.92 -22.86
N ALA A 312 5.21 2.57 -22.36
CA ALA A 312 4.01 2.92 -23.13
C ALA A 312 4.09 4.29 -23.79
N GLN A 313 5.01 5.15 -23.36
CA GLN A 313 5.13 6.48 -23.94
C GLN A 313 5.83 6.36 -25.30
N PRO A 314 5.34 7.05 -26.34
CA PRO A 314 6.07 7.13 -27.59
C PRO A 314 7.42 7.76 -27.31
N VAL A 315 8.50 7.14 -27.80
CA VAL A 315 9.84 7.74 -27.76
C VAL A 315 9.77 9.01 -28.58
N THR A 316 9.66 10.16 -27.93
CA THR A 316 9.86 11.45 -28.60
C THR A 316 11.34 11.53 -28.95
N PHE A 317 11.69 11.11 -30.17
CA PHE A 317 12.96 11.51 -30.78
C PHE A 317 12.88 13.02 -30.98
N GLU A 318 13.36 13.79 -30.00
CA GLU A 318 13.88 15.12 -30.33
C GLU A 318 15.15 14.89 -31.13
N ALA A 319 15.02 14.97 -32.46
CA ALA A 319 16.18 15.08 -33.33
C ALA A 319 16.99 16.32 -32.87
N PRO A 320 18.32 16.24 -32.79
CA PRO A 320 19.12 17.41 -32.50
C PRO A 320 19.00 18.39 -33.67
N THR A 321 18.09 19.36 -33.56
CA THR A 321 18.09 20.58 -34.37
C THR A 321 19.25 21.45 -33.90
N GLY A 322 20.44 21.12 -34.37
CA GLY A 322 21.68 21.77 -33.95
C GLY A 322 22.82 21.55 -34.94
N ALA A 323 22.59 21.83 -36.23
CA ALA A 323 23.67 22.05 -37.20
C ALA A 323 23.18 22.93 -38.36
N ALA A 324 23.03 24.22 -38.11
CA ALA A 324 23.13 25.26 -39.15
C ALA A 324 23.41 26.62 -38.46
N SER A 325 24.58 26.70 -37.81
CA SER A 325 25.17 27.99 -37.47
C SER A 325 25.94 28.53 -38.67
N SER A 326 25.60 29.78 -39.03
CA SER A 326 26.51 30.83 -39.51
C SER A 326 27.25 30.64 -40.83
N GLY A 327 26.82 31.40 -41.84
CA GLY A 327 27.67 31.72 -42.98
C GLY A 327 26.96 32.56 -44.05
N SER A 328 26.94 33.88 -43.90
CA SER A 328 27.33 34.86 -44.94
C SER A 328 26.87 36.27 -44.57
N ALA A 329 27.86 37.13 -44.35
CA ALA A 329 27.75 38.56 -44.17
C ALA A 329 27.41 39.30 -45.48
N GLN A 330 26.67 40.40 -45.39
CA GLN A 330 26.69 41.55 -46.31
C GLN A 330 26.07 42.78 -45.58
N PRO A 331 26.35 44.04 -45.96
CA PRO A 331 27.03 44.48 -47.19
C PRO A 331 28.21 45.46 -47.00
N GLU A 332 29.11 45.43 -47.98
CA GLU A 332 30.03 46.52 -48.32
C GLU A 332 29.27 47.82 -48.57
N ARG A 333 29.76 48.92 -47.98
CA ARG A 333 29.48 50.28 -48.43
C ARG A 333 30.37 50.56 -49.64
N SER A 334 29.78 50.87 -50.78
CA SER A 334 30.47 51.45 -51.94
C SER A 334 30.58 52.97 -51.77
N PRO A 335 31.65 53.61 -52.28
CA PRO A 335 31.81 55.07 -52.23
C PRO A 335 31.23 55.73 -53.48
N VAL A 336 30.36 56.73 -53.31
CA VAL A 336 30.24 57.95 -54.13
C VAL A 336 29.66 59.03 -53.22
#